data_AF-A0A524P6I9-F1
#
_entry.id   AF-A0A524P6I9-F1
#
_cell.length_a   1.000
_cell.length_b   1.000
_cell.length_c   1.000
_cell.angle_alpha   90.00
_cell.angle_beta   90.00
_cell.angle_gamma   90.00
#
_symmetry.space_group_name_H-M   'P 1'
#
loop_
_entity.id
_entity.type
_entity.pdbx_description
1 polymer ?
#
loop_
_entity_poly.entity_id
_entity_poly.type
_entity_poly.pdbx_seq_one_letter_code
_entity_poly.pdbx_strand_id
1 'polypeptide(L)'
;MILVAAAQAALRNLTNLDFTWANLVLERMDWADSFLQKGTLWLAFFGASLSTFDEKHIAIDVIPRISPPRAKQLFRAIVCLFSAVTCFYLGQVFWLSVLNNLLEIPLEYSVLGPTDQMIHICRASASLLADAGLSRPTGFCALRSGLGVLGIEISTPDVALQLIVPAMFIFMSLRFMSRA
;
A
#
# COMPACT_ATOMS: atom_id res chain seq x y z
N MET A 1 10.90 3.44 9.73
CA MET A 1 11.15 3.83 8.32
C MET A 1 12.52 4.45 8.13
N ILE A 2 12.83 5.59 8.75
CA ILE A 2 14.16 6.24 8.62
C ILE A 2 15.31 5.27 8.93
N LEU A 3 15.22 4.54 10.05
CA LEU A 3 16.25 3.57 10.43
C LEU A 3 16.42 2.44 9.41
N VAL A 4 15.31 1.92 8.87
CA VAL A 4 15.34 0.85 7.85
C VAL A 4 15.96 1.36 6.56
N ALA A 5 15.57 2.56 6.10
CA ALA A 5 16.16 3.20 4.93
C ALA A 5 17.65 3.49 5.12
N ALA A 6 18.05 4.00 6.29
CA ALA A 6 19.44 4.27 6.62
C ALA A 6 20.27 2.98 6.66
N ALA A 7 19.75 1.92 7.27
CA ALA A 7 20.41 0.61 7.30
C ALA A 7 20.59 0.03 5.90
N GLN A 8 19.54 0.08 5.06
CA GLN A 8 19.60 -0.42 3.69
C GLN A 8 20.59 0.40 2.83
N ALA A 9 20.61 1.72 2.98
CA ALA A 9 21.58 2.60 2.32
C ALA A 9 23.02 2.30 2.77
N ALA A 10 23.24 2.10 4.08
CA ALA A 10 24.56 1.74 4.61
C ALA A 10 25.04 0.38 4.09
N LEU A 11 24.18 -0.64 4.07
CA LEU A 11 24.50 -1.95 3.53
C LEU A 11 24.79 -1.92 2.02
N ARG A 12 24.05 -1.13 1.24
CA ARG A 12 24.34 -0.91 -0.18
C ARG A 12 25.70 -0.24 -0.38
N ASN A 13 26.04 0.75 0.43
CA ASN A 13 27.36 1.39 0.39
C ASN A 13 28.49 0.42 0.75
N LEU A 14 28.29 -0.46 1.75
CA LEU A 14 29.27 -1.51 2.08
C LEU A 14 29.42 -2.55 0.97
N THR A 15 28.33 -2.88 0.27
CA THR A 15 28.37 -3.78 -0.89
C THR A 15 29.19 -3.16 -2.03
N ASN A 16 29.09 -1.84 -2.24
CA ASN A 16 29.93 -1.11 -3.20
C ASN A 16 31.42 -1.06 -2.81
N LEU A 17 31.76 -1.37 -1.55
CA LEU A 17 33.13 -1.50 -1.04
C LEU A 17 33.60 -2.96 -0.99
N ASP A 18 32.96 -3.85 -1.75
CA ASP A 18 33.26 -5.28 -1.89
C ASP A 18 33.10 -6.12 -0.60
N PHE A 19 32.34 -5.63 0.39
CA PHE A 19 31.99 -6.45 1.56
C PHE A 19 30.89 -7.47 1.21
N THR A 20 31.29 -8.71 0.95
CA THR A 20 30.39 -9.81 0.52
C THR A 20 29.28 -10.15 1.52
N TRP A 21 29.54 -10.01 2.83
CA TRP A 21 28.54 -10.28 3.87
C TRP A 21 27.39 -9.26 3.83
N ALA A 22 27.63 -8.03 3.38
CA ALA A 22 26.60 -6.99 3.30
C ALA A 22 25.52 -7.37 2.28
N ASN A 23 25.91 -8.03 1.18
CA ASN A 23 24.98 -8.51 0.17
C ASN A 23 24.05 -9.61 0.72
N LEU A 24 24.58 -10.55 1.51
CA LEU A 24 23.77 -11.59 2.16
C LEU A 24 22.75 -11.02 3.16
N VAL A 25 23.11 -9.92 3.83
CA VAL A 25 22.17 -9.22 4.73
C VAL A 25 21.10 -8.48 3.93
N LEU A 26 21.47 -7.84 2.82
CA LEU A 26 20.51 -7.19 1.92
C LEU A 26 19.49 -8.18 1.34
N GLU A 27 19.94 -9.36 0.92
CA GLU A 27 19.07 -10.42 0.40
C GLU A 27 18.03 -10.89 1.44
N ARG A 28 18.41 -10.94 2.73
CA ARG A 28 17.48 -11.25 3.84
C ARG A 28 16.57 -10.08 4.23
N MET A 29 16.77 -8.91 3.64
CA MET A 29 15.98 -7.69 3.85
C MET A 29 15.13 -7.33 2.62
N ASP A 30 14.71 -8.33 1.84
CA ASP A 30 13.78 -8.18 0.71
C ASP A 30 12.47 -7.43 1.07
N TRP A 31 11.96 -7.62 2.28
CA TRP A 31 10.77 -6.93 2.79
C TRP A 31 10.96 -5.41 2.98
N ALA A 32 12.20 -4.94 3.09
CA ALA A 32 12.49 -3.55 3.44
C ALA A 32 12.01 -2.59 2.35
N ASP A 33 12.19 -2.94 1.08
CA ASP A 33 11.77 -2.11 -0.06
C ASP A 33 10.25 -1.94 -0.08
N SER A 34 9.50 -3.04 0.02
CA SER A 34 8.03 -3.01 0.12
C SER A 34 7.53 -2.21 1.32
N PHE A 35 8.17 -2.38 2.50
CA PHE A 35 7.83 -1.64 3.70
C PHE A 35 8.09 -0.14 3.55
N LEU A 36 9.21 0.26 2.96
CA LEU A 36 9.54 1.67 2.75
C LEU A 36 8.61 2.33 1.74
N GLN A 37 8.32 1.67 0.61
CA GLN A 37 7.44 2.20 -0.42
C GLN A 37 6.01 2.39 0.11
N LYS A 38 5.43 1.31 0.67
CA LYS A 38 4.05 1.34 1.17
C LYS A 38 3.95 2.17 2.44
N GLY A 39 4.93 2.10 3.35
CA GLY A 39 4.97 2.92 4.56
C GLY A 39 5.04 4.42 4.24
N THR A 40 5.76 4.82 3.19
CA THR A 40 5.81 6.23 2.78
C THR A 40 4.45 6.69 2.28
N LEU A 41 3.76 5.83 1.53
CA LEU A 41 2.40 6.09 1.08
C LEU A 41 1.42 6.23 2.25
N TRP A 42 1.50 5.35 3.26
CA TRP A 42 0.76 5.45 4.51
C TRP A 42 0.98 6.82 5.18
N LEU A 43 2.26 7.21 5.39
CA LEU A 43 2.61 8.49 6.02
C LEU A 43 2.14 9.70 5.20
N ALA A 44 2.24 9.65 3.87
CA ALA A 44 1.79 10.71 2.98
C ALA A 44 0.29 10.94 3.12
N PHE A 45 -0.52 9.88 3.12
CA PHE A 45 -1.97 10.00 3.29
C PHE A 45 -2.35 10.50 4.69
N PHE A 46 -1.68 10.03 5.74
CA PHE A 46 -1.91 10.56 7.09
C PHE A 46 -1.55 12.04 7.20
N GLY A 47 -0.40 12.44 6.67
CA GLY A 47 0.05 13.83 6.65
C GLY A 47 -0.89 14.74 5.86
N ALA A 48 -1.31 14.30 4.67
CA ALA A 48 -2.29 15.02 3.86
C ALA A 48 -3.63 15.18 4.58
N SER A 49 -4.18 14.09 5.13
CA SER A 49 -5.44 14.13 5.88
C SER A 49 -5.37 15.07 7.08
N LEU A 50 -4.25 15.10 7.81
CA LEU A 50 -4.10 15.95 8.99
C LEU A 50 -3.91 17.43 8.60
N SER A 51 -3.07 17.71 7.59
CA SER A 51 -2.80 19.06 7.11
C SER A 51 -4.05 19.73 6.52
N THR A 52 -4.84 18.99 5.72
CA THR A 52 -6.09 19.52 5.17
C THR A 52 -7.14 19.73 6.26
N PHE A 53 -7.19 18.86 7.27
CA PHE A 53 -8.12 19.06 8.39
C PHE A 53 -7.76 20.25 9.27
N ASP A 54 -6.49 20.46 9.60
CA ASP A 54 -6.09 21.58 10.46
C ASP A 54 -5.95 22.91 9.70
N GLU A 55 -6.22 22.94 8.40
CA GLU A 55 -5.96 24.09 7.51
C GLU A 55 -4.51 24.60 7.58
N LYS A 56 -3.59 23.71 7.95
CA LYS A 56 -2.15 23.98 8.01
C LYS A 56 -1.46 23.73 6.68
N HIS A 57 -2.22 23.68 5.58
CA HIS A 57 -1.65 23.67 4.24
C HIS A 57 -1.00 25.02 3.97
N ILE A 58 0.08 25.04 3.17
CA ILE A 58 0.65 26.31 2.70
C ILE A 58 -0.41 26.94 1.79
N ALA A 59 -1.21 27.84 2.36
CA ALA A 59 -2.25 28.57 1.64
C ALA A 59 -1.56 29.56 0.69
N ILE A 60 -1.25 29.07 -0.52
CA ILE A 60 -0.89 29.87 -1.68
C ILE A 60 -2.12 30.67 -2.17
N ASP A 61 -3.30 30.36 -1.65
CA ASP A 61 -4.54 30.98 -2.07
C ASP A 61 -4.56 32.48 -1.70
N VAL A 62 -4.44 33.30 -2.74
CA VAL A 62 -4.59 34.77 -2.67
C VAL A 62 -6.06 35.15 -2.43
N ILE A 63 -7.00 34.37 -2.99
CA ILE A 63 -8.44 34.65 -2.99
C ILE A 63 -9.04 34.71 -1.56
N PRO A 64 -8.75 33.77 -0.63
CA PRO A 64 -9.20 33.84 0.76
C PRO A 64 -8.62 35.01 1.57
N ARG A 65 -7.48 35.58 1.14
CA ARG A 65 -6.83 36.70 1.84
C ARG A 65 -7.48 38.04 1.51
N ILE A 66 -8.03 38.19 0.31
CA ILE A 66 -8.66 39.43 -0.17
C ILE A 66 -10.19 39.41 -0.07
N SER A 67 -10.79 38.28 0.31
CA SER A 67 -12.24 38.10 0.29
C SER A 67 -12.91 38.45 1.63
N PRO A 68 -14.15 38.98 1.61
CA PRO A 68 -14.93 39.24 2.80
C PRO A 68 -15.31 37.92 3.51
N PRO A 69 -15.63 37.95 4.83
CA PRO A 69 -15.77 36.74 5.66
C PRO A 69 -16.81 35.73 5.16
N ARG A 70 -17.90 36.19 4.53
CA ARG A 70 -18.92 35.30 3.93
C ARG A 70 -18.43 34.59 2.67
N ALA A 71 -17.69 35.29 1.81
CA ALA A 71 -17.12 34.68 0.61
C ALA A 71 -16.05 33.65 0.98
N LYS A 72 -15.25 33.91 2.02
CA LYS A 72 -14.27 32.95 2.53
C LYS A 72 -14.91 31.64 3.00
N GLN A 73 -16.03 31.70 3.70
CA GLN A 73 -16.79 30.51 4.10
C GLN A 73 -17.34 29.74 2.89
N LEU A 74 -17.87 30.44 1.88
CA LEU A 74 -18.38 29.81 0.66
C LEU A 74 -17.26 29.12 -0.13
N PHE A 75 -16.12 29.77 -0.33
CA PHE A 75 -14.97 29.16 -1.01
C PHE A 75 -14.46 27.93 -0.27
N ARG A 76 -14.42 27.99 1.06
CA ARG A 76 -14.07 26.84 1.90
C ARG A 76 -15.03 25.67 1.67
N ALA A 77 -16.34 25.91 1.70
CA ALA A 77 -17.34 24.87 1.47
C ALA A 77 -17.19 24.25 0.07
N ILE A 78 -16.98 25.06 -0.97
CA ILE A 78 -16.75 24.59 -2.35
C ILE A 78 -15.50 23.71 -2.44
N VAL A 79 -14.38 24.14 -1.86
CA VAL A 79 -13.12 23.39 -1.88
C VAL A 79 -13.25 22.08 -1.09
N CYS A 80 -13.91 22.10 0.08
CA CYS A 80 -14.18 20.89 0.86
C CYS A 80 -15.07 19.91 0.10
N LEU A 81 -16.13 20.38 -0.55
CA LEU A 81 -17.02 19.55 -1.37
C LEU A 81 -16.27 18.94 -2.55
N PHE A 82 -15.52 19.75 -3.30
CA PHE A 82 -14.73 19.27 -4.44
C PHE A 82 -13.68 18.24 -4.02
N SER A 83 -12.99 18.48 -2.90
CA SER A 83 -12.02 17.55 -2.33
C SER A 83 -12.68 16.25 -1.88
N ALA A 84 -13.85 16.33 -1.23
CA ALA A 84 -14.61 15.15 -0.79
C ALA A 84 -15.03 14.27 -1.98
N VAL A 85 -15.55 14.90 -3.05
CA VAL A 85 -15.96 14.21 -4.28
C VAL A 85 -14.75 13.56 -4.95
N THR A 86 -13.65 14.28 -5.08
CA THR A 86 -12.41 13.75 -5.69
C THR A 86 -11.88 12.56 -4.90
N CYS A 87 -11.77 12.68 -3.58
CA CYS A 87 -11.35 11.57 -2.72
C CYS A 87 -12.29 10.36 -2.81
N PHE A 88 -13.61 10.57 -2.92
CA PHE A 88 -14.56 9.46 -3.08
C PHE A 88 -14.31 8.69 -4.37
N TYR A 89 -14.25 9.37 -5.51
CA TYR A 89 -14.05 8.71 -6.80
C TYR A 89 -12.67 8.06 -6.92
N LEU A 90 -11.61 8.70 -6.41
CA LEU A 90 -10.29 8.07 -6.34
C LEU A 90 -10.32 6.81 -5.47
N GLY A 91 -10.96 6.87 -4.30
CA GLY A 91 -11.14 5.71 -3.43
C GLY A 91 -11.83 4.55 -4.14
N GLN A 92 -12.89 4.81 -4.92
CA GLN A 92 -13.59 3.80 -5.71
C GLN A 92 -12.70 3.17 -6.79
N VAL A 93 -11.99 3.99 -7.57
CA VAL A 93 -11.10 3.51 -8.63
C VAL A 93 -9.97 2.66 -8.06
N PHE A 94 -9.33 3.13 -6.98
CA PHE A 94 -8.26 2.36 -6.32
C PHE A 94 -8.80 1.08 -5.67
N TRP A 95 -10.01 1.08 -5.14
CA TRP A 95 -10.63 -0.13 -4.59
C TRP A 95 -10.79 -1.20 -5.66
N LEU A 96 -11.36 -0.83 -6.81
CA LEU A 96 -11.51 -1.73 -7.96
C LEU A 96 -10.14 -2.22 -8.48
N SER A 97 -9.16 -1.33 -8.57
CA SER A 97 -7.80 -1.69 -8.99
C SER A 97 -7.16 -2.71 -8.03
N VAL A 98 -7.27 -2.51 -6.72
CA VAL A 98 -6.73 -3.43 -5.72
C VAL A 98 -7.46 -4.78 -5.75
N LEU A 99 -8.79 -4.79 -5.92
CA LEU A 99 -9.55 -6.04 -6.07
C LEU A 99 -9.12 -6.85 -7.30
N ASN A 100 -8.86 -6.18 -8.43
CA ASN A 100 -8.32 -6.87 -9.62
C ASN A 100 -6.93 -7.45 -9.34
N ASN A 101 -6.05 -6.69 -8.68
CA ASN A 101 -4.72 -7.17 -8.28
C ASN A 101 -4.76 -8.32 -7.26
N LEU A 102 -5.81 -8.43 -6.43
CA LEU A 102 -5.96 -9.56 -5.52
C LEU A 102 -6.23 -10.88 -6.25
N LEU A 103 -6.83 -10.84 -7.43
CA LEU A 103 -7.12 -12.02 -8.25
C LEU A 103 -5.91 -12.45 -9.09
N GLU A 104 -5.02 -11.52 -9.42
CA GLU A 104 -3.81 -11.83 -10.16
C GLU A 104 -2.81 -12.58 -9.26
N ILE A 105 -2.43 -13.79 -9.68
CA ILE A 105 -1.39 -14.58 -9.04
C ILE A 105 -0.07 -14.23 -9.73
N PRO A 106 0.87 -13.55 -9.05
CA PRO A 106 2.16 -13.26 -9.64
C PRO A 106 2.96 -14.54 -9.86
N LEU A 107 3.85 -14.52 -10.85
CA LEU A 107 4.64 -15.67 -11.29
C LEU A 107 5.44 -16.31 -10.14
N GLU A 108 5.96 -15.49 -9.23
CA GLU A 108 6.73 -15.93 -8.05
C GLU A 108 5.92 -16.80 -7.08
N TYR A 109 4.59 -16.70 -7.09
CA TYR A 109 3.67 -17.44 -6.22
C TYR A 109 2.83 -18.46 -7.00
N SER A 110 3.10 -18.64 -8.29
CA SER A 110 2.42 -19.61 -9.16
C SER A 110 3.27 -20.86 -9.36
N VAL A 111 2.62 -22.04 -9.34
CA VAL A 111 3.23 -23.34 -9.66
C VAL A 111 2.34 -24.06 -10.65
N LEU A 112 2.92 -24.73 -11.64
CA LEU A 112 2.21 -25.60 -12.58
C LEU A 112 1.61 -26.79 -11.82
N GLY A 113 0.28 -26.85 -11.80
CA GLY A 113 -0.47 -27.96 -11.24
C GLY A 113 -0.41 -29.22 -12.13
N PRO A 114 -0.88 -30.36 -11.60
CA PRO A 114 -0.87 -31.65 -12.32
C PRO A 114 -1.79 -31.66 -13.55
N THR A 115 -2.71 -30.70 -13.66
CA THR A 115 -3.62 -30.49 -14.79
C THR A 115 -3.20 -29.34 -15.71
N ASP A 116 -1.92 -28.95 -15.68
CA ASP A 116 -1.35 -27.86 -16.49
C ASP A 116 -1.99 -26.48 -16.23
N GLN A 117 -2.57 -26.30 -15.04
CA GLN A 117 -3.15 -25.02 -14.58
C GLN A 117 -2.24 -24.36 -13.54
N MET A 118 -2.11 -23.04 -13.61
CA MET A 118 -1.36 -22.27 -12.60
C MET A 118 -2.13 -22.23 -11.28
N ILE A 119 -1.55 -22.81 -10.24
CA ILE A 119 -2.11 -22.79 -8.88
C ILE A 119 -1.20 -21.98 -7.94
N HIS A 120 -1.81 -21.38 -6.93
CA HIS A 120 -1.07 -20.63 -5.90
C HIS A 120 -0.20 -21.59 -5.07
N ILE A 121 1.03 -21.18 -4.73
CA ILE A 121 2.02 -21.99 -3.98
C ILE A 121 1.47 -22.53 -2.65
N CYS A 122 0.54 -21.81 -2.02
CA CYS A 122 -0.12 -22.25 -0.80
C CYS A 122 -1.16 -23.37 -0.99
N ARG A 123 -1.59 -23.69 -2.21
CA ARG A 123 -2.50 -24.80 -2.52
C ARG A 123 -1.77 -26.00 -3.15
N ALA A 124 -0.50 -25.86 -3.53
CA ALA A 124 0.30 -26.92 -4.13
C ALA A 124 0.67 -28.03 -3.12
N SER A 125 0.79 -29.27 -3.60
CA SER A 125 1.23 -30.42 -2.80
C SER A 125 2.74 -30.36 -2.54
N ALA A 126 3.18 -30.94 -1.41
CA ALA A 126 4.60 -30.93 -1.03
C ALA A 126 5.52 -31.56 -2.08
N SER A 127 5.03 -32.55 -2.83
CA SER A 127 5.77 -33.17 -3.94
C SER A 127 6.00 -32.20 -5.11
N LEU A 128 4.97 -31.47 -5.53
CA LEU A 128 5.06 -30.49 -6.63
C LEU A 128 6.01 -29.33 -6.30
N LEU A 129 6.00 -28.89 -5.04
CA LEU A 129 6.95 -27.87 -4.57
C LEU A 129 8.40 -28.39 -4.59
N ALA A 130 8.62 -29.65 -4.19
CA ALA A 130 9.95 -30.26 -4.22
C ALA A 130 10.48 -30.41 -5.66
N ASP A 131 9.61 -30.83 -6.59
CA ASP A 131 9.95 -30.95 -8.02
C ASP A 131 10.25 -29.59 -8.67
N ALA A 132 9.59 -28.52 -8.21
CA ALA A 132 9.84 -27.15 -8.66
C ALA A 132 11.00 -26.46 -7.92
N GLY A 133 11.63 -27.09 -6.93
CA GLY A 133 12.69 -26.49 -6.12
C GLY A 133 12.24 -25.30 -5.25
N LEU A 134 10.93 -25.17 -5.01
CA LEU A 134 10.34 -24.05 -4.28
C LEU A 134 10.04 -24.44 -2.83
N SER A 135 10.31 -23.55 -1.88
CA SER A 135 9.96 -23.75 -0.47
C SER A 135 8.63 -23.06 -0.14
N ARG A 136 7.76 -23.73 0.62
CA ARG A 136 6.47 -23.15 1.01
C ARG A 136 6.66 -22.11 2.12
N PRO A 137 6.28 -20.84 1.93
CA PRO A 137 6.34 -19.84 2.99
C PRO A 137 5.24 -20.14 4.03
N THR A 138 5.60 -20.87 5.08
CA THR A 138 4.66 -21.39 6.09
C THR A 138 3.86 -20.31 6.80
N GLY A 139 4.51 -19.20 7.19
CA GLY A 139 3.86 -18.07 7.86
C GLY A 139 2.80 -17.41 7.00
N PHE A 140 3.12 -17.08 5.74
CA PHE A 140 2.19 -16.46 4.81
C PHE A 140 1.03 -17.40 4.45
N CYS A 141 1.31 -18.67 4.15
CA CYS A 141 0.27 -19.62 3.81
C CYS A 141 -0.67 -19.93 4.98
N ALA A 142 -0.18 -19.94 6.23
CA ALA A 142 -1.03 -20.09 7.41
C ALA A 142 -1.96 -18.89 7.58
N LEU A 143 -1.44 -17.67 7.44
CA LEU A 143 -2.23 -16.44 7.50
C LEU A 143 -3.30 -16.40 6.39
N ARG A 144 -2.92 -16.72 5.15
CA ARG A 144 -3.85 -16.80 4.01
C ARG A 144 -4.94 -17.83 4.26
N SER A 145 -4.61 -18.99 4.82
CA SER A 145 -5.60 -20.02 5.14
C SER A 145 -6.61 -19.53 6.19
N GLY A 146 -6.14 -18.81 7.21
CA GLY A 146 -7.01 -18.22 8.22
C GLY A 146 -7.95 -17.16 7.64
N LEU A 147 -7.43 -16.26 6.79
CA LEU A 147 -8.22 -15.22 6.13
C LEU A 147 -9.18 -15.78 5.07
N GLY A 148 -8.83 -16.89 4.43
CA GLY A 148 -9.71 -17.60 3.49
C GLY A 148 -11.00 -18.10 4.13
N VAL A 149 -11.01 -18.42 5.44
CA VAL A 149 -12.23 -18.77 6.18
C VAL A 149 -13.23 -17.60 6.23
N LEU A 150 -12.73 -16.36 6.19
CA LEU A 150 -13.54 -15.14 6.14
C LEU A 150 -13.90 -14.73 4.71
N GLY A 151 -13.58 -15.55 3.70
CA GLY A 151 -13.82 -15.26 2.29
C GLY A 151 -12.85 -14.23 1.68
N ILE A 152 -11.75 -13.90 2.38
CA ILE A 152 -10.75 -12.94 1.90
C ILE A 152 -9.57 -13.71 1.31
N GLU A 153 -9.50 -13.81 -0.02
CA GLU A 153 -8.35 -14.39 -0.71
C GLU A 153 -7.29 -13.33 -0.99
N ILE A 154 -6.08 -13.51 -0.44
CA ILE A 154 -4.95 -12.58 -0.60
C ILE A 154 -3.81 -13.27 -1.33
N SER A 155 -3.49 -12.80 -2.53
CA SER A 155 -2.43 -13.36 -3.39
C SER A 155 -1.02 -13.02 -2.90
N THR A 156 -0.77 -11.81 -2.41
CA THR A 156 0.52 -11.43 -1.81
C THR A 156 0.35 -10.55 -0.59
N PRO A 157 1.29 -10.59 0.38
CA PRO A 157 1.26 -9.69 1.53
C PRO A 157 1.36 -8.22 1.10
N ASP A 158 2.01 -7.95 -0.03
CA ASP A 158 2.15 -6.62 -0.60
C ASP A 158 0.82 -5.99 -1.02
N VAL A 159 -0.06 -6.74 -1.67
CA VAL A 159 -1.37 -6.24 -2.10
C VAL A 159 -2.25 -5.97 -0.88
N ALA A 160 -2.13 -6.77 0.20
CA ALA A 160 -2.84 -6.52 1.45
C ALA A 160 -2.53 -5.14 2.04
N LEU A 161 -1.26 -4.73 2.00
CA LEU A 161 -0.84 -3.42 2.49
C LEU A 161 -1.31 -2.24 1.60
N GLN A 162 -1.70 -2.50 0.34
CA GLN A 162 -2.23 -1.48 -0.57
C GLN A 162 -3.71 -1.16 -0.34
N LEU A 163 -4.45 -2.02 0.37
CA LEU A 163 -5.86 -1.77 0.75
C LEU A 163 -6.04 -0.49 1.57
N ILE A 164 -4.97 0.03 2.19
CA ILE A 164 -5.03 1.34 2.85
C ILE A 164 -5.50 2.43 1.90
N VAL A 165 -5.00 2.47 0.67
CA VAL A 165 -5.09 3.63 -0.20
C VAL A 165 -6.56 3.97 -0.44
N PRO A 166 -7.39 3.04 -0.93
CA PRO A 166 -8.81 3.33 -1.10
C PRO A 166 -9.53 3.57 0.24
N ALA A 167 -9.15 2.87 1.32
CA ALA A 167 -9.76 3.09 2.64
C ALA A 167 -9.51 4.51 3.18
N MET A 168 -8.30 5.04 3.03
CA MET A 168 -7.94 6.40 3.45
C MET A 168 -8.61 7.46 2.60
N PHE A 169 -8.74 7.25 1.29
CA PHE A 169 -9.48 8.16 0.42
C PHE A 169 -10.96 8.24 0.80
N ILE A 170 -11.59 7.11 1.11
CA ILE A 170 -12.97 7.07 1.61
C ILE A 170 -13.07 7.79 2.96
N PHE A 171 -12.14 7.52 3.88
CA PHE A 171 -12.09 8.20 5.18
C PHE A 171 -11.92 9.73 5.05
N MET A 172 -11.01 10.19 4.20
CA MET A 172 -10.79 11.61 3.92
C MET A 172 -12.02 12.26 3.29
N SER A 173 -12.70 11.56 2.38
CA SER A 173 -13.95 12.03 1.77
C SER A 173 -15.03 12.30 2.83
N LEU A 174 -15.28 11.31 3.71
CA LEU A 174 -16.23 11.46 4.82
C LEU A 174 -15.83 12.60 5.76
N ARG A 175 -14.53 12.70 6.07
CA ARG A 175 -13.99 13.74 6.95
C ARG A 175 -14.18 15.14 6.37
N PHE A 176 -13.94 15.34 5.08
CA PHE A 176 -14.14 16.63 4.42
C PHE A 176 -15.61 17.00 4.29
N MET A 177 -16.49 16.04 4.01
CA MET A 177 -17.93 16.27 3.97
C MET A 177 -18.50 16.67 5.33
N SER A 178 -17.95 16.15 6.44
CA SER A 178 -18.41 16.52 7.79
C SER A 178 -18.10 17.97 8.21
N ARG A 179 -17.29 18.69 7.43
CA ARG A 179 -16.80 20.04 7.75
C ARG A 179 -17.14 21.12 6.71
N ALA A 180 -17.69 20.72 5.56
CA ALA A 180 -18.16 21.61 4.49
C ALA A 180 -19.44 22.33 4.92
#